data_AF-A0A381Y675-F1
#
_entry.id   AF-A0A381Y675-F1
#
_cell.length_a   1.000
_cell.length_b   1.000
_cell.length_c   1.000
_cell.angle_alpha   90.00
_cell.angle_beta   90.00
_cell.angle_gamma   90.00
#
_symmetry.space_group_name_H-M   'P 1'
#
loop_
_entity.id
_entity.type
_entity.pdbx_description
1 polymer ?
#
loop_
_entity_poly.entity_id
_entity_poly.type
_entity_poly.pdbx_seq_one_letter_code
_entity_poly.pdbx_strand_id
1 'polypeptide(L)'
;VKTVIISRENSRKLILGIFTSIFLVSGLSADPNPKELPQGLANILAEHRIPINTLSLVVQEVNAKEPILAINPRTLRQPASLAKLFTTFIALDYLGPGYQWQTEIFSSDSIIDGSTGYLEFRGSGDPYLTKENIWLIVNRLQNLGLKTIEDGLLLDQSYFEANQSNSGDFDN
;
A
#
# COMPACT_ATOMS: atom_id res chain seq x y z
N VAL A 1 -30.54 10.83 8.38
CA VAL A 1 -31.46 11.95 8.08
C VAL A 1 -30.62 13.22 7.99
N LYS A 2 -30.58 13.81 6.79
CA LYS A 2 -29.81 15.02 6.43
C LYS A 2 -30.51 16.27 6.97
N THR A 3 -29.74 17.26 7.44
CA THR A 3 -30.15 18.66 7.30
C THR A 3 -28.93 19.52 6.96
N VAL A 4 -28.90 19.95 5.70
CA VAL A 4 -27.98 20.93 5.12
C VAL A 4 -28.68 22.29 5.24
N ILE A 5 -28.00 23.31 5.78
CA ILE A 5 -28.48 24.69 5.72
C ILE A 5 -27.70 25.40 4.62
N ILE A 6 -28.38 25.71 3.52
CA ILE A 6 -27.91 26.64 2.48
C ILE A 6 -28.53 28.00 2.81
N SER A 7 -27.70 29.03 2.96
CA SER A 7 -28.15 30.40 2.84
C SER A 7 -27.32 31.10 1.77
N ARG A 8 -28.04 31.61 0.77
CA ARG A 8 -27.55 32.39 -0.36
C ARG A 8 -28.08 33.80 -0.16
N GLU A 9 -27.21 34.80 -0.07
CA GLU A 9 -27.61 36.15 -0.40
C GLU A 9 -26.46 36.96 -1.00
N ASN A 10 -26.66 37.34 -2.25
CA ASN A 10 -25.89 38.33 -2.98
C ASN A 10 -26.27 39.71 -2.47
N SER A 11 -25.30 40.55 -2.11
CA SER A 11 -25.49 42.00 -2.12
C SER A 11 -24.18 42.71 -2.40
N ARG A 12 -24.08 43.23 -3.62
CA ARG A 12 -23.05 44.16 -4.07
C ARG A 12 -23.19 45.47 -3.30
N LYS A 13 -22.12 45.94 -2.65
CA LYS A 13 -21.92 47.37 -2.40
C LYS A 13 -20.46 47.74 -2.66
N LEU A 14 -20.28 48.60 -3.66
CA LEU A 14 -19.09 49.42 -3.88
C LEU A 14 -18.89 50.32 -2.67
N ILE A 15 -17.71 50.29 -2.03
CA ILE A 15 -17.14 51.45 -1.35
C ILE A 15 -15.66 51.54 -1.74
N LEU A 16 -15.35 52.62 -2.44
CA LEU A 16 -14.01 53.10 -2.79
C LEU A 16 -13.53 54.00 -1.64
N GLY A 17 -12.33 53.76 -1.08
CA GLY A 17 -11.78 54.67 -0.07
C GLY A 17 -10.48 54.26 0.63
N ILE A 18 -9.34 54.58 -0.01
CA ILE A 18 -8.10 55.12 0.60
C ILE A 18 -7.15 54.16 1.38
N PHE A 19 -6.03 53.88 0.70
CA PHE A 19 -4.63 53.78 1.17
C PHE A 19 -4.36 53.79 2.69
N THR A 20 -3.89 52.64 3.21
CA THR A 20 -2.81 52.59 4.20
C THR A 20 -1.93 51.38 3.95
N SER A 21 -0.68 51.66 3.63
CA SER A 21 0.45 50.73 3.60
C SER A 21 0.54 49.98 4.92
N ILE A 22 0.43 48.64 4.88
CA ILE A 22 0.80 47.77 6.00
C ILE A 22 1.95 46.89 5.51
N PHE A 23 3.04 47.03 6.25
CA PHE A 23 4.35 46.43 6.05
C PHE A 23 4.31 44.99 5.52
N LEU A 24 5.09 44.75 4.46
CA LEU A 24 5.71 43.44 4.25
C LEU A 24 6.51 43.12 5.51
N VAL A 25 5.93 42.35 6.43
CA VAL A 25 6.72 41.50 7.31
C VAL A 25 7.19 40.37 6.41
N SER A 26 8.38 40.55 5.83
CA SER A 26 9.21 39.44 5.42
C SER A 26 9.45 38.63 6.69
N GLY A 27 8.61 37.65 6.93
CA GLY A 27 8.98 36.53 7.78
C GLY A 27 10.20 35.92 7.13
N LEU A 28 11.39 36.30 7.59
CA LEU A 28 12.48 35.36 7.67
C LEU A 28 11.94 34.22 8.54
N SER A 29 11.26 33.27 7.91
CA SER A 29 11.37 31.90 8.36
C SER A 29 12.86 31.63 8.28
N ALA A 30 13.54 31.79 9.42
CA ALA A 30 14.86 31.24 9.59
C ALA A 30 14.68 29.76 9.25
N ASP A 31 15.18 29.36 8.08
CA ASP A 31 15.32 27.95 7.76
C ASP A 31 16.01 27.34 8.98
N PRO A 32 15.42 26.32 9.64
CA PRO A 32 16.07 25.69 10.77
C PRO A 32 17.44 25.25 10.26
N ASN A 33 18.47 25.90 10.80
CA ASN A 33 19.86 25.73 10.42
C ASN A 33 20.09 24.22 10.28
N PRO A 34 20.38 23.67 9.09
CA PRO A 34 20.60 22.25 8.96
C PRO A 34 21.80 21.96 9.85
N LYS A 35 21.54 21.27 10.97
CA LYS A 35 22.60 20.69 11.80
C LYS A 35 23.61 20.11 10.83
N GLU A 36 24.83 20.62 10.88
CA GLU A 36 25.91 20.26 9.97
C GLU A 36 25.91 18.74 9.81
N LEU A 37 26.05 18.29 8.56
CA LEU A 37 26.03 16.89 8.21
C LEU A 37 26.94 16.12 9.19
N PRO A 38 26.43 15.11 9.93
CA PRO A 38 27.25 14.40 10.91
C PRO A 38 28.56 13.94 10.27
N GLN A 39 29.69 14.22 10.92
CA GLN A 39 31.02 14.07 10.31
C GLN A 39 31.25 12.66 9.73
N GLY A 40 30.75 11.61 10.40
CA GLY A 40 30.82 10.24 9.89
C GLY A 40 30.11 10.06 8.55
N LEU A 41 28.91 10.65 8.39
CA LEU A 41 28.16 10.62 7.14
C LEU A 41 28.86 11.45 6.04
N ALA A 42 29.40 12.62 6.40
CA ALA A 42 30.18 13.44 5.48
C ALA A 42 31.40 12.68 4.94
N ASN A 43 32.13 11.99 5.81
CA ASN A 43 33.30 11.19 5.44
C ASN A 43 32.92 10.04 4.50
N ILE A 44 31.85 9.28 4.80
CA ILE A 44 31.39 8.16 3.97
C ILE A 44 30.95 8.64 2.57
N LEU A 45 30.21 9.75 2.48
CA LEU A 45 29.79 10.31 1.19
C LEU A 45 30.99 10.77 0.36
N ALA A 46 31.98 11.41 1.00
CA ALA A 46 33.22 11.82 0.34
C ALA A 46 34.04 10.62 -0.14
N GLU A 47 34.23 9.61 0.71
CA GLU A 47 34.97 8.38 0.41
C GLU A 47 34.39 7.65 -0.81
N HIS A 48 33.06 7.51 -0.86
CA HIS A 48 32.37 6.84 -1.97
C HIS A 48 32.01 7.77 -3.13
N ARG A 49 32.41 9.04 -3.09
CA ARG A 49 32.09 10.07 -4.11
C ARG A 49 30.59 10.18 -4.40
N ILE A 50 29.76 10.06 -3.37
CA ILE A 50 28.30 10.18 -3.45
C ILE A 50 27.92 11.66 -3.25
N PRO A 51 27.37 12.35 -4.26
CA PRO A 51 26.98 13.74 -4.11
C PRO A 51 25.81 13.88 -3.13
N ILE A 52 25.85 14.86 -2.23
CA ILE A 52 24.81 15.04 -1.20
C ILE A 52 23.40 15.26 -1.79
N ASN A 53 23.29 15.81 -2.99
CA ASN A 53 22.02 16.04 -3.67
C ASN A 53 21.34 14.74 -4.16
N THR A 54 22.06 13.62 -4.25
CA THR A 54 21.48 12.31 -4.60
C THR A 54 20.92 11.57 -3.40
N LEU A 55 21.22 12.03 -2.18
CA LEU A 55 20.72 11.47 -0.93
C LEU A 55 19.45 12.23 -0.48
N SER A 56 18.45 11.49 0.00
CA SER A 56 17.35 12.05 0.79
C SER A 56 17.31 11.31 2.12
N LEU A 57 17.33 12.04 3.24
CA LEU A 57 17.41 11.47 4.58
C LEU A 57 16.59 12.31 5.56
N VAL A 58 15.76 11.66 6.36
CA VAL A 58 15.06 12.28 7.49
C VAL A 58 15.27 11.39 8.70
N VAL A 59 15.76 11.97 9.80
CA VAL A 59 15.90 11.30 11.10
C VAL A 59 15.08 12.10 12.10
N GLN A 60 14.07 11.47 12.67
CA GLN A 60 13.12 12.12 13.57
C GLN A 60 12.67 11.12 14.64
N GLU A 61 12.59 11.58 15.88
CA GLU A 61 11.93 10.83 16.93
C GLU A 61 10.43 10.76 16.65
N VAL A 62 9.80 9.59 16.88
CA VAL A 62 8.42 9.28 16.47
C VAL A 62 7.40 10.37 16.85
N ASN A 63 7.54 10.98 18.03
CA ASN A 63 6.61 11.97 18.56
C ASN A 63 7.13 13.42 18.48
N ALA A 64 8.32 13.64 17.91
CA ALA A 64 8.87 14.98 17.77
C ALA A 64 8.16 15.74 16.64
N LYS A 65 8.03 17.06 16.80
CA LYS A 65 7.47 17.94 15.76
C LYS A 65 8.44 18.20 14.61
N GLU A 66 9.74 18.20 14.93
CA GLU A 66 10.81 18.55 14.00
C GLU A 66 11.84 17.42 13.91
N PRO A 67 12.45 17.21 12.73
CA PRO A 67 13.48 16.21 12.55
C PRO A 67 14.80 16.63 13.21
N ILE A 68 15.57 15.65 13.69
CA ILE A 68 16.95 15.83 14.14
C ILE A 68 17.85 16.17 12.94
N LEU A 69 17.57 15.57 11.78
CA LEU A 69 18.30 15.77 10.53
C LEU A 69 17.33 15.64 9.35
N ALA A 70 17.41 16.57 8.41
CA ALA A 70 16.66 16.50 7.16
C ALA A 70 17.55 16.94 5.98
N ILE A 71 17.73 16.07 5.00
CA ILE A 71 18.52 16.29 3.79
C ILE A 71 17.61 15.98 2.60
N ASN A 72 17.39 16.95 1.73
CA ASN A 72 16.51 16.83 0.55
C ASN A 72 15.15 16.14 0.85
N PRO A 73 14.42 16.54 1.93
CA PRO A 73 13.26 15.80 2.43
C PRO A 73 12.04 15.85 1.51
N ARG A 74 12.00 16.79 0.55
CA ARG A 74 10.89 16.97 -0.40
C ARG A 74 11.26 16.58 -1.83
N THR A 75 12.43 16.01 -2.05
CA THR A 75 12.88 15.56 -3.37
C THR A 75 12.24 14.20 -3.69
N LEU A 76 11.58 14.10 -4.85
CA LEU A 76 10.99 12.85 -5.31
C LEU A 76 12.07 11.82 -5.64
N ARG A 77 11.84 10.56 -5.24
CA ARG A 77 12.75 9.41 -5.44
C ARG A 77 11.95 8.19 -5.86
N GLN A 78 12.61 7.24 -6.53
CA GLN A 78 12.08 5.89 -6.72
C GLN A 78 12.11 5.18 -5.36
N PRO A 79 10.96 4.81 -4.77
CA PRO A 79 10.93 4.21 -3.44
C PRO A 79 11.43 2.76 -3.43
N ALA A 80 11.46 2.09 -4.60
CA ALA A 80 11.72 0.66 -4.71
C ALA A 80 10.86 -0.13 -3.69
N SER A 81 11.46 -1.08 -2.96
CA SER A 81 10.73 -1.85 -1.96
C SER A 81 10.23 -1.05 -0.76
N LEU A 82 10.61 0.23 -0.58
CA LEU A 82 9.97 1.10 0.44
C LEU A 82 8.49 1.35 0.15
N ALA A 83 8.04 1.17 -1.09
CA ALA A 83 6.62 1.20 -1.44
C ALA A 83 5.78 0.21 -0.57
N LYS A 84 6.40 -0.89 -0.12
CA LYS A 84 5.75 -1.87 0.76
C LYS A 84 5.34 -1.30 2.11
N LEU A 85 5.97 -0.22 2.60
CA LEU A 85 5.53 0.44 3.84
C LEU A 85 4.12 1.02 3.68
N PHE A 86 3.88 1.72 2.57
CA PHE A 86 2.58 2.30 2.27
C PHE A 86 1.54 1.22 2.00
N THR A 87 1.85 0.23 1.15
CA THR A 87 0.93 -0.87 0.86
C THR A 87 0.59 -1.67 2.12
N THR A 88 1.56 -1.94 3.00
CA THR A 88 1.32 -2.63 4.28
C THR A 88 0.43 -1.80 5.19
N PHE A 89 0.67 -0.49 5.29
CA PHE A 89 -0.17 0.39 6.11
C PHE A 89 -1.63 0.35 5.65
N ILE A 90 -1.87 0.50 4.34
CA ILE A 90 -3.22 0.44 3.78
C ILE A 90 -3.83 -0.95 3.95
N ALA A 91 -3.08 -2.03 3.76
CA ALA A 91 -3.57 -3.38 3.97
C ALA A 91 -4.00 -3.61 5.43
N LEU A 92 -3.20 -3.15 6.40
CA LEU A 92 -3.54 -3.26 7.83
C LEU A 92 -4.75 -2.40 8.22
N ASP A 93 -4.87 -1.19 7.66
CA ASP A 93 -6.01 -0.29 7.92
C ASP A 93 -7.31 -0.84 7.31
N TYR A 94 -7.25 -1.33 6.08
CA TYR A 94 -8.42 -1.77 5.32
C TYR A 94 -8.88 -3.20 5.67
N LEU A 95 -7.95 -4.15 5.75
CA LEU A 95 -8.27 -5.56 6.03
C LEU A 95 -8.27 -5.85 7.54
N GLY A 96 -7.50 -5.10 8.31
CA GLY A 96 -7.23 -5.39 9.70
C GLY A 96 -6.09 -6.41 9.89
N PRO A 97 -5.41 -6.40 11.04
CA PRO A 97 -4.28 -7.30 11.31
C PRO A 97 -4.68 -8.77 11.47
N GLY A 98 -5.97 -9.05 11.68
CA GLY A 98 -6.52 -10.39 11.84
C GLY A 98 -7.14 -10.99 10.58
N TYR A 99 -7.01 -10.32 9.42
CA TYR A 99 -7.58 -10.80 8.18
C TYR A 99 -6.99 -12.16 7.78
N GLN A 100 -7.85 -13.08 7.35
CA GLN A 100 -7.46 -14.39 6.83
C GLN A 100 -8.04 -14.56 5.44
N TRP A 101 -7.17 -14.91 4.49
CA TRP A 101 -7.59 -15.28 3.16
C TRP A 101 -8.35 -16.61 3.19
N GLN A 102 -9.27 -16.76 2.24
CA GLN A 102 -10.10 -17.96 2.12
C GLN A 102 -9.85 -18.63 0.77
N THR A 103 -9.66 -19.93 0.80
CA THR A 103 -9.66 -20.79 -0.39
C THR A 103 -10.74 -21.83 -0.17
N GLU A 104 -11.80 -21.76 -0.96
CA GLU A 104 -12.95 -22.65 -0.88
C GLU A 104 -12.83 -23.75 -1.93
N ILE A 105 -13.27 -24.95 -1.59
CA ILE A 105 -13.22 -26.11 -2.50
C ILE A 105 -14.61 -26.72 -2.55
N PHE A 106 -15.18 -26.78 -3.75
CA PHE A 106 -16.50 -27.34 -4.01
C PHE A 106 -16.39 -28.59 -4.87
N SER A 107 -17.25 -29.56 -4.59
CA SER A 107 -17.46 -30.73 -5.44
C SER A 107 -18.65 -30.45 -6.33
N SER A 108 -18.59 -30.80 -7.62
CA SER A 108 -19.75 -30.65 -8.52
C SER A 108 -20.96 -31.47 -8.09
N ASP A 109 -20.70 -32.58 -7.39
CA ASP A 109 -21.65 -33.59 -6.97
C ASP A 109 -21.21 -34.21 -5.65
N SER A 110 -22.09 -34.99 -5.02
CA SER A 110 -21.72 -35.69 -3.79
C SER A 110 -20.62 -36.70 -4.07
N ILE A 111 -19.69 -36.88 -3.13
CA ILE A 111 -18.66 -37.90 -3.24
C ILE A 111 -19.33 -39.28 -3.08
N ILE A 112 -19.50 -40.01 -4.18
CA ILE A 112 -20.14 -41.33 -4.23
C ILE A 112 -19.08 -42.36 -4.60
N ASP A 113 -18.97 -43.44 -3.82
CA ASP A 113 -17.95 -44.49 -3.99
C ASP A 113 -16.49 -43.97 -4.03
N GLY A 114 -16.28 -42.75 -3.52
CA GLY A 114 -15.00 -42.07 -3.51
C GLY A 114 -14.67 -41.31 -4.79
N SER A 115 -15.63 -41.03 -5.67
CA SER A 115 -15.44 -40.17 -6.84
C SER A 115 -16.40 -38.97 -6.87
N THR A 116 -15.99 -37.96 -7.63
CA THR A 116 -16.77 -36.77 -8.00
C THR A 116 -16.40 -36.41 -9.44
N GLY A 117 -17.29 -35.73 -10.18
CA GLY A 117 -16.99 -35.24 -11.52
C GLY A 117 -15.87 -34.19 -11.50
N TYR A 118 -16.17 -33.02 -10.97
CA TYR A 118 -15.24 -31.89 -10.86
C TYR A 118 -15.00 -31.47 -9.41
N LEU A 119 -13.78 -30.98 -9.14
CA LEU A 119 -13.50 -30.12 -8.00
C LEU A 119 -13.24 -28.69 -8.45
N GLU A 120 -13.98 -27.74 -7.89
CA GLU A 120 -13.77 -26.31 -8.08
C GLU A 120 -12.98 -25.73 -6.92
N PHE A 121 -11.85 -25.10 -7.21
CA PHE A 121 -11.06 -24.31 -6.26
C PHE A 121 -11.34 -22.83 -6.48
N ARG A 122 -11.96 -22.19 -5.50
CA ARG A 122 -12.23 -20.74 -5.50
C ARG A 122 -11.24 -20.04 -4.59
N GLY A 123 -10.31 -19.30 -5.19
CA GLY A 123 -9.28 -18.55 -4.48
C GLY A 123 -9.65 -17.09 -4.31
N SER A 124 -9.53 -16.57 -3.09
CA SER A 124 -9.66 -15.12 -2.82
C SER A 124 -8.33 -14.36 -2.80
N GLY A 125 -7.20 -15.01 -3.13
CA GLY A 125 -5.88 -14.38 -3.13
C GLY A 125 -4.93 -14.75 -1.99
N ASP A 126 -5.13 -15.92 -1.38
CA ASP A 126 -4.27 -16.42 -0.31
C ASP A 126 -2.79 -16.51 -0.75
N PRO A 127 -1.90 -15.61 -0.25
CA PRO A 127 -0.49 -15.62 -0.61
C PRO A 127 0.26 -16.78 0.08
N TYR A 128 -0.39 -17.50 1.00
CA TYR A 128 0.13 -18.63 1.74
C TYR A 128 -0.40 -19.98 1.22
N LEU A 129 -0.95 -20.05 0.01
CA LEU A 129 -1.26 -21.33 -0.65
C LEU A 129 0.02 -22.04 -1.12
N THR A 130 0.86 -22.45 -0.17
CA THR A 130 2.13 -23.16 -0.42
C THR A 130 1.90 -24.62 -0.77
N LYS A 131 2.96 -25.32 -1.22
CA LYS A 131 2.91 -26.75 -1.52
C LYS A 131 2.48 -27.58 -0.31
N GLU A 132 2.94 -27.21 0.87
CA GLU A 132 2.62 -27.89 2.13
C GLU A 132 1.14 -27.71 2.49
N ASN A 133 0.60 -26.51 2.31
CA ASN A 133 -0.82 -26.23 2.53
C ASN A 133 -1.71 -26.94 1.50
N ILE A 134 -1.26 -27.06 0.25
CA ILE A 134 -1.94 -27.88 -0.78
C ILE A 134 -1.93 -29.35 -0.36
N TRP A 135 -0.83 -29.89 0.15
CA TRP A 135 -0.79 -31.26 0.67
C TRP A 135 -1.78 -31.46 1.83
N LEU A 136 -1.92 -30.49 2.72
CA LEU A 136 -2.90 -30.54 3.80
C LEU A 136 -4.33 -30.58 3.26
N ILE A 137 -4.63 -29.80 2.21
CA ILE A 137 -5.91 -29.81 1.51
C ILE A 137 -6.18 -31.19 0.90
N VAL A 138 -5.21 -31.75 0.17
CA VAL A 138 -5.34 -33.09 -0.44
C VAL A 138 -5.62 -34.16 0.61
N ASN A 139 -4.89 -34.14 1.74
CA ASN A 139 -5.12 -35.06 2.84
C ASN A 139 -6.53 -34.91 3.43
N ARG A 140 -7.05 -33.68 3.55
CA ARG A 140 -8.43 -33.44 4.01
C ARG A 140 -9.45 -34.00 3.03
N LEU A 141 -9.26 -33.81 1.72
CA LEU A 141 -10.15 -34.36 0.69
C LEU A 141 -10.15 -35.90 0.72
N GLN A 142 -8.99 -36.52 0.88
CA GLN A 142 -8.88 -37.98 1.03
C GLN A 142 -9.59 -38.48 2.30
N ASN A 143 -9.49 -37.76 3.41
CA ASN A 143 -10.20 -38.08 4.65
C ASN A 143 -11.73 -37.92 4.53
N LEU A 144 -12.21 -37.11 3.58
CA LEU A 144 -13.62 -37.04 3.21
C LEU A 144 -14.07 -38.20 2.31
N GLY A 145 -13.16 -39.12 1.97
CA GLY A 145 -13.42 -40.30 1.17
C GLY A 145 -13.11 -40.13 -0.33
N LEU A 146 -12.67 -38.95 -0.77
CA LEU A 146 -12.35 -38.70 -2.16
C LEU A 146 -11.08 -39.46 -2.60
N LYS A 147 -11.19 -40.21 -3.69
CA LYS A 147 -10.13 -41.02 -4.30
C LYS A 147 -9.90 -40.65 -5.76
N THR A 148 -10.97 -40.35 -6.48
CA THR A 148 -10.94 -40.09 -7.93
C THR A 148 -11.69 -38.81 -8.26
N ILE A 149 -11.17 -38.05 -9.21
CA ILE A 149 -11.84 -36.91 -9.84
C ILE A 149 -11.97 -37.28 -11.31
N GLU A 150 -13.18 -37.48 -11.79
CA GLU A 150 -13.44 -38.11 -13.10
C GLU A 150 -13.18 -37.14 -14.26
N ASP A 151 -13.65 -35.90 -14.13
CA ASP A 151 -13.69 -34.94 -15.22
C ASP A 151 -12.63 -33.83 -15.10
N GLY A 152 -12.22 -33.49 -13.88
CA GLY A 152 -11.02 -32.68 -13.63
C GLY A 152 -11.17 -31.57 -12.58
N LEU A 153 -10.26 -30.60 -12.65
CA LEU A 153 -10.17 -29.47 -11.72
C LEU A 153 -10.59 -28.18 -12.40
N LEU A 154 -11.44 -27.41 -11.72
CA LEU A 154 -11.83 -26.05 -12.10
C LEU A 154 -11.15 -25.06 -11.15
N LEU A 155 -10.50 -24.03 -11.68
CA LEU A 155 -9.87 -22.98 -10.90
C LEU A 155 -10.62 -21.66 -11.11
N ASP A 156 -11.36 -21.23 -10.09
CA ASP A 156 -12.03 -19.94 -10.07
C ASP A 156 -11.09 -18.86 -9.52
N GLN A 157 -10.65 -17.98 -10.43
CA GLN A 157 -9.79 -16.83 -10.15
C GLN A 157 -10.55 -15.49 -10.30
N SER A 158 -11.89 -15.53 -10.37
CA SER A 158 -12.73 -14.35 -10.65
C SER A 158 -12.74 -13.32 -9.51
N TYR A 159 -12.20 -13.66 -8.34
CA TYR A 159 -12.11 -12.74 -7.19
C TYR A 159 -11.32 -11.48 -7.51
N PHE A 160 -10.28 -11.59 -8.34
CA PHE A 160 -9.58 -10.43 -8.88
C PHE A 160 -9.95 -10.24 -10.34
N GLU A 161 -10.10 -8.98 -10.76
CA GLU A 161 -10.23 -8.67 -12.18
C GLU A 161 -9.01 -9.22 -12.92
N ALA A 162 -9.25 -9.89 -14.05
CA ALA A 162 -8.18 -10.40 -14.87
C ALA A 162 -7.30 -9.22 -15.31
N ASN A 163 -6.02 -9.26 -14.92
CA ASN A 163 -5.05 -8.27 -15.36
C ASN A 163 -4.96 -8.34 -16.89
N GLN A 164 -5.47 -7.31 -17.56
CA GLN A 164 -5.31 -7.14 -19.02
C GLN A 164 -3.90 -6.65 -19.39
N SER A 165 -3.08 -6.28 -18.40
CA SER A 165 -1.69 -5.88 -18.57
C SER A 165 -0.75 -7.07 -18.42
N ASN A 166 0.24 -7.18 -19.31
CA ASN A 166 1.32 -8.16 -19.18
C ASN A 166 2.20 -7.81 -17.98
N SER A 167 2.82 -8.83 -17.37
CA SER A 167 3.76 -8.68 -16.25
C SER A 167 5.04 -7.86 -16.55
N GLY A 168 5.15 -7.21 -17.72
CA GLY A 168 6.22 -6.28 -18.08
C GLY A 168 5.72 -4.89 -18.48
N ASP A 169 4.41 -4.63 -18.44
CA ASP A 169 3.85 -3.34 -18.87
C ASP A 169 4.16 -2.20 -17.88
N PHE A 170 4.63 -2.52 -16.67
CA PHE A 170 5.07 -1.53 -15.66
C PHE A 170 6.52 -1.05 -15.87
N ASP A 171 7.28 -1.64 -16.79
CA ASP A 171 8.69 -1.29 -17.05
C ASP A 171 8.87 -0.21 -18.15
N ASN A 172 7.79 0.31 -18.72
CA ASN A 172 7.79 1.32 -19.80
C ASN A 172 7.46 2.74 -19.33
#